data_AF-A0A2V4D3W6-F1
#
_entry.id   AF-A0A2V4D3W6-F1
#
_cell.length_a   1.000
_cell.length_b   1.000
_cell.length_c   1.000
_cell.angle_alpha   90.00
_cell.angle_beta   90.00
_cell.angle_gamma   90.00
#
_symmetry.space_group_name_H-M   'P 1'
#
loop_
_entity.id
_entity.type
_entity.pdbx_description
1 polymer ?
#
loop_
_entity_poly.entity_id
_entity_poly.type
_entity_poly.pdbx_seq_one_letter_code
_entity_poly.pdbx_strand_id
1 'polypeptide(L)'
;MTIKPIGEKLLRVSQLDGYDVVVVAVDRPVARVLVHNNSERWLDLRCGGDGMIALDYQSDSNLVETMTPLDQAPASCQIPGSIKAGNVQMGYALAAAHGAQWLVQNLRELSGLPFRPTPARMYSLTFGELEFPEVPELIAGGDE
;
A
#
# COMPACT_ATOMS: atom_id res chain seq x y z
N MET A 1 -2.86 14.92 -19.57
CA MET A 1 -3.07 13.73 -18.70
C MET A 1 -4.56 13.45 -18.66
N THR A 2 -4.98 12.24 -18.95
CA THR A 2 -6.40 11.85 -18.94
C THR A 2 -6.55 10.69 -17.97
N ILE A 3 -7.42 10.84 -16.97
CA ILE A 3 -7.77 9.76 -16.04
C ILE A 3 -8.92 8.99 -16.68
N LYS A 4 -8.73 7.70 -16.95
CA LYS A 4 -9.77 6.82 -17.46
C LYS A 4 -10.23 5.88 -16.34
N PRO A 5 -11.44 6.04 -15.80
CA PRO A 5 -11.94 5.12 -14.80
C PRO A 5 -12.22 3.75 -15.43
N ILE A 6 -11.86 2.69 -14.72
CA ILE A 6 -12.14 1.29 -15.09
C ILE A 6 -13.03 0.72 -13.98
N GLY A 7 -14.27 0.37 -14.32
CA GLY A 7 -15.29 -0.07 -13.35
C GLY A 7 -15.24 -1.56 -12.98
N GLU A 8 -14.30 -2.32 -13.55
CA GLU A 8 -14.12 -3.74 -13.25
C GLU A 8 -13.27 -3.96 -11.99
N LYS A 9 -13.56 -5.06 -11.29
CA LYS A 9 -12.72 -5.49 -10.17
C LYS A 9 -11.38 -6.01 -10.69
N LEU A 10 -10.30 -5.70 -9.99
CA LEU A 10 -8.99 -6.32 -10.22
C LEU A 10 -9.02 -7.77 -9.73
N LEU A 11 -9.07 -8.72 -10.67
CA LEU A 11 -9.20 -10.16 -10.42
C LEU A 11 -8.18 -11.01 -11.19
N ARG A 12 -7.58 -10.47 -12.25
CA ARG A 12 -6.70 -11.19 -13.17
C ARG A 12 -5.42 -10.40 -13.39
N VAL A 13 -4.31 -11.11 -13.55
CA VAL A 13 -3.00 -10.52 -13.80
C VAL A 13 -3.00 -9.66 -15.07
N SER A 14 -3.67 -10.10 -16.13
CA SER A 14 -3.75 -9.37 -17.41
C SER A 14 -4.37 -7.97 -17.33
N GLN A 15 -5.04 -7.63 -16.22
CA GLN A 15 -5.55 -6.28 -15.99
C GLN A 15 -4.46 -5.29 -15.58
N LEU A 16 -3.27 -5.79 -15.25
CA LEU A 16 -2.07 -4.99 -14.94
C LEU A 16 -1.19 -4.76 -16.18
N ASP A 17 -1.52 -5.38 -17.31
CA ASP A 17 -0.73 -5.26 -18.53
C ASP A 17 -0.69 -3.82 -19.04
N GLY A 18 0.51 -3.33 -19.35
CA GLY A 18 0.73 -1.99 -19.89
C GLY A 18 0.76 -0.85 -18.86
N TYR A 19 0.79 -1.17 -17.56
CA TYR A 19 1.00 -0.18 -16.50
C TYR A 19 2.44 -0.23 -15.97
N ASP A 20 3.16 0.89 -16.05
CA ASP A 20 4.54 1.01 -15.54
C ASP A 20 4.61 1.19 -14.00
N VAL A 21 3.52 1.69 -13.40
CA VAL A 21 3.42 2.00 -11.97
C VAL A 21 2.01 1.66 -11.49
N VAL A 22 1.90 0.92 -10.39
CA VAL A 22 0.60 0.54 -9.80
C VAL A 22 0.48 1.04 -8.36
N VAL A 23 -0.53 1.87 -8.09
CA VAL A 23 -0.88 2.24 -6.71
C VAL A 23 -2.13 1.46 -6.30
N VAL A 24 -2.01 0.61 -5.29
CA VAL A 24 -3.11 -0.21 -4.76
C VAL A 24 -3.59 0.37 -3.42
N ALA A 25 -4.82 0.89 -3.41
CA ALA A 25 -5.45 1.49 -2.24
C ALA A 25 -6.86 0.88 -2.04
N VAL A 26 -6.89 -0.42 -1.76
CA VAL A 26 -8.13 -1.23 -1.70
C VAL A 26 -8.24 -1.98 -0.38
N ASP A 27 -9.46 -2.24 0.06
CA ASP A 27 -9.76 -2.99 1.29
C ASP A 27 -9.46 -4.49 1.14
N ARG A 28 -9.48 -5.03 -0.08
CA ARG A 28 -9.34 -6.47 -0.33
C ARG A 28 -7.89 -6.95 -0.40
N PRO A 29 -7.44 -7.86 0.50
CA PRO A 29 -6.05 -8.35 0.52
C PRO A 29 -5.67 -9.12 -0.76
N VAL A 30 -6.58 -9.90 -1.33
CA VAL A 30 -6.32 -10.65 -2.58
C VAL A 30 -5.95 -9.72 -3.75
N ALA A 31 -6.53 -8.52 -3.81
CA ALA A 31 -6.17 -7.55 -4.85
C ALA A 31 -4.79 -6.94 -4.60
N ARG A 32 -4.43 -6.67 -3.33
CA ARG A 32 -3.08 -6.24 -2.94
C ARG A 32 -2.03 -7.28 -3.33
N VAL A 33 -2.23 -8.55 -2.96
CA VAL A 33 -1.33 -9.65 -3.30
C VAL A 33 -1.18 -9.85 -4.81
N LEU A 34 -2.27 -9.70 -5.58
CA LEU A 34 -2.19 -9.76 -7.04
C LEU A 34 -1.26 -8.68 -7.60
N VAL A 35 -1.28 -7.47 -7.05
CA VAL A 35 -0.35 -6.39 -7.44
C VAL A 35 1.07 -6.71 -6.99
N HIS A 36 1.28 -7.07 -5.72
CA HIS A 36 2.61 -7.34 -5.17
C HIS A 36 3.38 -8.39 -5.99
N ASN A 37 2.69 -9.45 -6.43
CA ASN A 37 3.30 -10.57 -7.12
C ASN A 37 3.50 -10.35 -8.62
N ASN A 38 2.83 -9.35 -9.23
CA ASN A 38 2.76 -9.24 -10.69
C ASN A 38 3.06 -7.83 -11.23
N SER A 39 3.42 -6.88 -10.37
CA SER A 39 3.83 -5.54 -10.78
C SER A 39 5.29 -5.33 -10.41
N GLU A 40 6.08 -4.76 -11.31
CA GLU A 40 7.49 -4.46 -11.02
C GLU A 40 7.62 -3.28 -10.05
N ARG A 41 6.72 -2.30 -10.18
CA ARG A 41 6.75 -1.05 -9.41
C ARG A 41 5.37 -0.75 -8.86
N TRP A 42 5.22 -0.91 -7.56
CA TRP A 42 3.94 -0.75 -6.88
C TRP A 42 4.05 -0.06 -5.52
N LEU A 43 2.92 0.49 -5.08
CA LEU A 43 2.71 1.06 -3.75
C LEU A 43 1.37 0.57 -3.20
N ASP A 44 1.40 -0.10 -2.06
CA ASP A 44 0.25 -0.49 -1.26
C ASP A 44 -0.02 0.55 -0.16
N LEU A 45 -1.14 1.26 -0.31
CA LEU A 45 -1.59 2.29 0.62
C LEU A 45 -2.81 1.84 1.37
N ARG A 46 -2.71 1.91 2.70
CA ARG A 46 -3.78 1.53 3.61
C ARG A 46 -4.01 2.65 4.61
N CYS A 47 -5.27 2.83 5.01
CA CYS A 47 -5.64 3.77 6.06
C CYS A 47 -6.49 3.09 7.14
N GLY A 48 -6.33 3.56 8.37
CA GLY A 48 -7.14 3.15 9.51
C GLY A 48 -7.13 4.23 10.56
N GLY A 49 -8.31 4.76 10.89
CA GLY A 49 -8.43 5.86 11.84
C GLY A 49 -7.62 7.08 11.39
N ASP A 50 -6.69 7.52 12.23
CA ASP A 50 -5.80 8.66 11.98
C ASP A 50 -4.43 8.26 11.41
N GLY A 51 -4.26 6.97 11.08
CA GLY A 51 -3.00 6.42 10.60
C GLY A 51 -3.06 5.80 9.20
N MET A 52 -1.87 5.45 8.71
CA MET A 52 -1.63 4.82 7.42
C MET A 52 -0.51 3.78 7.49
N ILE A 53 -0.53 2.88 6.50
CA ILE A 53 0.55 1.96 6.18
C ILE A 53 0.86 2.13 4.69
N ALA A 54 2.13 2.30 4.37
CA ALA A 54 2.64 2.36 3.01
C ALA A 54 3.74 1.30 2.88
N LEU A 55 3.52 0.34 2.01
CA LEU A 55 4.52 -0.63 1.56
C LEU A 55 4.72 -0.42 0.07
N ASP A 56 5.93 -0.59 -0.41
CA ASP A 56 6.24 -0.49 -1.83
C ASP A 56 7.09 -1.66 -2.31
N TYR A 57 7.36 -1.68 -3.62
CA TYR A 57 8.17 -2.71 -4.28
C TYR A 57 9.60 -2.89 -3.71
N GLN A 58 10.08 -1.96 -2.87
CA GLN A 58 11.37 -2.08 -2.18
C GLN A 58 11.27 -2.66 -0.77
N SER A 59 10.05 -2.86 -0.28
CA SER A 59 9.79 -3.45 1.04
C SER A 59 10.18 -4.93 1.07
N ASP A 60 10.66 -5.39 2.23
CA ASP A 60 10.98 -6.81 2.43
C ASP A 60 9.77 -7.70 2.14
N SER A 61 9.96 -8.79 1.39
CA SER A 61 8.86 -9.66 0.95
C SER A 61 8.16 -10.34 2.13
N ASN A 62 8.91 -10.72 3.17
CA ASN A 62 8.32 -11.35 4.36
C ASN A 62 7.53 -10.33 5.17
N LEU A 63 7.98 -9.08 5.24
CA LEU A 63 7.19 -7.98 5.81
C LEU A 63 5.90 -7.78 5.02
N VAL A 64 5.97 -7.74 3.70
CA VAL A 64 4.77 -7.58 2.84
C VAL A 64 3.80 -8.73 3.05
N GLU A 65 4.26 -9.98 3.12
CA GLU A 65 3.43 -11.15 3.38
C GLU A 65 2.81 -11.11 4.78
N THR A 66 3.63 -10.88 5.82
CA THR A 66 3.20 -10.76 7.22
C THR A 66 2.13 -9.68 7.39
N MET A 67 2.34 -8.55 6.71
CA MET A 67 1.41 -7.42 6.76
C MET A 67 0.19 -7.63 5.86
N THR A 68 0.11 -8.65 5.01
CA THR A 68 -1.00 -8.86 4.05
C THR A 68 -1.70 -10.21 4.27
N PRO A 69 -2.30 -10.43 5.46
CA PRO A 69 -3.04 -11.66 5.72
C PRO A 69 -4.24 -11.81 4.77
N LEU A 70 -4.35 -12.97 4.13
CA LEU A 70 -5.37 -13.25 3.12
C LEU A 70 -6.78 -13.46 3.70
N ASP A 71 -6.88 -13.76 4.99
CA ASP A 71 -8.12 -13.97 5.73
C ASP A 71 -8.72 -12.66 6.30
N GLN A 72 -8.14 -11.50 5.97
CA GLN A 72 -8.67 -10.20 6.38
C GLN A 72 -10.00 -9.88 5.66
N ALA A 73 -11.06 -9.63 6.44
CA ALA A 73 -12.32 -9.12 5.92
C ALA A 73 -12.17 -7.68 5.39
N PRO A 74 -12.90 -7.29 4.32
CA PRO A 74 -12.96 -5.91 3.87
C PRO A 74 -13.42 -4.98 5.01
N ALA A 75 -12.73 -3.85 5.17
CA ALA A 75 -12.95 -2.93 6.27
C ALA A 75 -12.95 -1.47 5.81
N SER A 76 -13.69 -0.64 6.53
CA SER A 76 -13.64 0.82 6.38
C SER A 76 -12.28 1.35 6.86
N CYS A 77 -11.79 2.44 6.26
CA CYS A 77 -10.66 3.19 6.82
C CYS A 77 -11.00 3.91 8.15
N GLN A 78 -12.25 3.87 8.60
CA GLN A 78 -12.67 4.47 9.87
C GLN A 78 -12.88 3.38 10.94
N ILE A 79 -12.51 3.70 12.17
CA ILE A 79 -12.80 2.86 13.34
C ILE A 79 -14.34 2.67 13.44
N PRO A 80 -14.83 1.45 13.72
CA PRO A 80 -16.26 1.20 13.87
C PRO A 80 -16.91 2.19 14.85
N GLY A 81 -17.98 2.86 14.40
CA GLY A 81 -18.69 3.86 15.19
C GLY A 81 -18.21 5.30 15.03
N SER A 82 -16.99 5.54 14.52
CA SER A 82 -16.41 6.89 14.38
C SER A 82 -17.26 7.84 13.54
N ILE A 83 -17.81 7.36 12.42
CA ILE A 83 -18.68 8.17 11.55
C ILE A 83 -19.95 8.59 12.29
N LYS A 84 -20.60 7.65 13.00
CA LYS A 84 -21.83 7.94 13.77
C LYS A 84 -21.57 8.90 14.93
N ALA A 85 -20.38 8.84 15.52
CA ALA A 85 -19.95 9.72 16.60
C ALA A 85 -19.46 11.10 16.11
N GLY A 86 -19.42 11.35 14.80
CA GLY A 86 -18.85 12.59 14.24
C GLY A 86 -17.33 12.70 14.38
N ASN A 87 -16.65 11.62 14.76
CA ASN A 87 -15.21 11.57 14.96
C ASN A 87 -14.51 10.95 13.74
N VAL A 88 -14.70 11.55 12.56
CA VAL A 88 -14.04 11.09 11.33
C VAL A 88 -12.55 11.42 11.42
N GLN A 89 -11.72 10.40 11.31
CA GLN A 89 -10.27 10.51 11.44
C GLN A 89 -9.59 10.58 10.06
N MET A 90 -8.42 11.23 10.02
CA MET A 90 -7.81 11.74 8.79
C MET A 90 -6.69 10.86 8.22
N GLY A 91 -6.60 9.60 8.61
CA GLY A 91 -5.57 8.68 8.10
C GLY A 91 -5.65 8.48 6.58
N TYR A 92 -6.85 8.57 5.99
CA TYR A 92 -7.03 8.52 4.53
C TYR A 92 -6.35 9.69 3.81
N ALA A 93 -6.36 10.90 4.39
CA ALA A 93 -5.75 12.07 3.80
C ALA A 93 -4.22 11.98 3.86
N LEU A 94 -3.70 11.44 4.97
CA LEU A 94 -2.29 11.14 5.12
C LEU A 94 -1.81 10.10 4.10
N ALA A 95 -2.55 9.00 3.93
CA ALA A 95 -2.25 7.98 2.91
C ALA A 95 -2.28 8.57 1.49
N ALA A 96 -3.28 9.41 1.18
CA ALA A 96 -3.38 10.07 -0.13
C ALA A 96 -2.20 11.03 -0.40
N ALA A 97 -1.78 11.81 0.60
CA ALA A 97 -0.64 12.71 0.48
C ALA A 97 0.68 11.94 0.28
N HIS A 98 0.88 10.85 1.05
CA HIS A 98 2.02 9.95 0.89
C HIS A 98 2.04 9.37 -0.53
N GLY A 99 0.92 8.80 -0.98
CA GLY A 99 0.79 8.20 -2.30
C GLY A 99 1.03 9.15 -3.46
N ALA A 100 0.48 10.36 -3.37
CA ALA A 100 0.70 11.39 -4.39
C ALA A 100 2.18 11.77 -4.50
N GLN A 101 2.86 11.97 -3.36
CA GLN A 101 4.28 12.26 -3.36
C GLN A 101 5.10 11.08 -3.92
N TRP A 102 4.84 9.85 -3.48
CA TRP A 102 5.50 8.65 -3.98
C TRP A 102 5.36 8.52 -5.50
N LEU A 103 4.14 8.69 -6.02
CA LEU A 103 3.86 8.57 -7.45
C LEU A 103 4.58 9.65 -8.26
N VAL A 104 4.53 10.92 -7.81
CA VAL A 104 5.23 12.02 -8.50
C VAL A 104 6.73 11.75 -8.56
N GLN A 105 7.33 11.22 -7.50
CA GLN A 105 8.77 10.91 -7.49
C GLN A 105 9.12 9.74 -8.41
N ASN A 106 8.29 8.71 -8.47
CA ASN A 106 8.46 7.60 -9.42
C ASN A 106 8.31 8.08 -10.88
N LEU A 107 7.35 8.95 -11.17
CA LEU A 107 7.20 9.54 -12.52
C LEU A 107 8.41 10.40 -12.90
N ARG A 108 9.02 11.10 -11.94
CA ARG A 108 10.26 11.84 -12.17
C ARG A 108 11.40 10.91 -12.56
N GLU A 109 11.56 9.80 -11.84
CA GLU A 109 12.57 8.79 -12.16
C GLU A 109 12.37 8.24 -13.57
N LEU A 110 11.16 7.82 -13.93
CA LEU A 110 10.81 7.31 -15.26
C LEU A 110 11.04 8.34 -16.37
N SER A 111 11.04 9.63 -16.03
CA SER A 111 11.34 10.74 -16.94
C SER A 111 12.83 11.11 -16.96
N GLY A 112 13.70 10.35 -16.31
CA GLY A 112 15.15 10.64 -16.22
C GLY A 112 15.50 11.83 -15.33
N LEU A 113 14.61 12.24 -14.43
CA LEU A 113 14.81 13.36 -13.50
C LEU A 113 15.25 12.86 -12.12
N PRO A 114 15.97 13.70 -11.33
CA PRO A 114 16.28 13.38 -9.94
C PRO A 114 15.00 13.13 -9.13
N PHE A 115 14.99 12.08 -8.31
CA PHE A 115 13.82 11.65 -7.58
C PHE A 115 14.18 11.21 -6.16
N ARG A 116 13.19 11.24 -5.27
CA ARG A 116 13.30 10.73 -3.91
C ARG A 116 11.90 10.32 -3.41
N PRO A 117 11.48 9.06 -3.63
CA PRO A 117 10.16 8.62 -3.22
C PRO A 117 10.07 8.61 -1.69
N THR A 118 8.85 8.71 -1.16
CA THR A 118 8.63 8.50 0.26
C THR A 118 8.90 7.03 0.59
N PRO A 119 9.62 6.70 1.66
CA PRO A 119 9.91 5.30 1.99
C PRO A 119 8.65 4.61 2.53
N ALA A 120 8.66 3.27 2.47
CA ALA A 120 7.70 2.45 3.20
C ALA A 120 7.68 2.82 4.69
N ARG A 121 6.49 2.96 5.27
CA ARG A 121 6.32 3.36 6.67
C ARG A 121 4.94 3.10 7.24
N MET A 122 4.88 3.09 8.57
CA MET A 122 3.64 3.19 9.35
C MET A 122 3.64 4.54 10.07
N TYR A 123 2.51 5.26 10.02
CA TYR A 123 2.41 6.59 10.63
C TYR A 123 1.01 6.85 11.17
N SER A 124 0.91 7.53 12.32
CA SER A 124 -0.32 8.08 12.89
C SER A 124 -0.18 9.58 13.09
N LEU A 125 -1.25 10.33 12.79
CA LEU A 125 -1.28 11.78 13.07
C LEU A 125 -1.12 12.08 14.57
N THR A 126 -1.60 11.19 15.44
CA THR A 126 -1.49 11.33 16.90
C THR A 126 -0.13 10.83 17.42
N PHE A 127 0.36 9.70 16.93
CA PHE A 127 1.52 9.02 17.53
C PHE A 127 2.83 9.17 16.74
N GLY A 128 2.79 9.76 15.55
CA GLY A 128 3.97 9.91 14.70
C GLY A 128 4.36 8.60 14.01
N GLU A 129 5.67 8.39 13.84
CA GLU A 129 6.21 7.17 13.21
C GLU A 129 5.95 5.94 14.08
N LEU A 130 5.51 4.86 13.45
CA LEU A 130 5.33 3.56 14.09
C LEU A 130 6.29 2.56 13.46
N GLU A 131 6.79 1.62 14.27
CA GLU A 131 7.66 0.55 13.80
C GLU A 131 6.87 -0.53 13.07
N PHE A 132 7.49 -1.10 12.04
CA PHE A 132 7.00 -2.34 11.44
C PHE A 132 7.16 -3.50 12.42
N PRO A 133 6.31 -4.54 12.34
CA PRO A 133 6.51 -5.73 13.15
C PRO A 133 7.85 -6.40 12.83
N GLU A 134 8.45 -7.03 13.83
CA GLU A 134 9.58 -7.94 13.61
C GLU A 134 9.11 -9.13 12.76
N VAL A 135 9.87 -9.43 11.70
CA VAL A 135 9.58 -10.54 10.81
C VAL A 135 10.63 -11.62 11.03
N PRO A 136 10.26 -12.85 11.41
CA PRO A 136 11.23 -13.92 11.61
C PRO A 136 12.00 -14.19 10.31
N GLU A 137 13.34 -14.29 10.38
CA GLU A 137 14.13 -14.81 9.26
C GLU A 137 13.73 -16.26 9.00
N LEU A 138 13.29 -16.55 7.78
CA LEU A 138 13.18 -17.93 7.31
C LEU A 138 14.59 -18.50 7.20
N ILE A 139 14.99 -19.33 8.17
CA ILE A 139 16.16 -20.20 8.00
C ILE A 139 15.82 -21.12 6.82
N ALA A 140 16.37 -20.83 5.64
CA ALA A 140 16.33 -21.76 4.54
C ALA A 140 16.95 -23.07 5.04
N GLY A 141 16.13 -24.11 5.12
CA GLY A 141 16.56 -25.41 5.62
C GLY A 141 17.85 -25.82 4.95
N GLY A 142 18.86 -26.14 5.76
CA GLY A 142 20.06 -26.80 5.27
C GLY A 142 19.65 -28.10 4.60
N ASP A 143 20.20 -28.34 3.41
CA ASP A 143 20.14 -29.63 2.75
C ASP A 143 20.65 -30.72 3.72
N GLU A 144 19.76 -31.63 4.12
CA GLU A 144 20.12 -32.97 4.60
C GLU A 144 19.51 -34.03 3.67
#